data_AF-K1VI34-F1
#
_entry.id   AF-K1VI34-F1
#
_cell.length_a   1.000
_cell.length_b   1.000
_cell.length_c   1.000
_cell.angle_alpha   90.00
_cell.angle_beta   90.00
_cell.angle_gamma   90.00
#
_symmetry.space_group_name_H-M   'P 1'
#
loop_
_entity.id
_entity.type
_entity.pdbx_description
1 polymer ?
#
loop_
_entity_poly.entity_id
_entity_poly.type
_entity_poly.pdbx_seq_one_letter_code
_entity_poly.pdbx_strand_id
1 'polypeptide(L)'
;MSADLDRKDVELDEGHIDDSDIDPVAERKLIRKLDLQGLLDILGDNADHKFSIVLMSFYITYIVFNVPGTLFSNVVPPNFALATGAMIWGIASTAQAGATNFAGMVVCRLFIGIGEAGFGAAVSLYYALWYRREEIATRISLYVGAGSLAGCFGGLIAYGVSFIHSHVDTWRILFLIEGLPTILLAIVIIVFLPSTPAKSWLLKPEERALVKRRLRDSGVSNAHGVDVPALKSAFRRVFSTRTTYLNGLVYLGLNLSLGSVSGFLPTILKSFGYTDSSAQLMTVPQYACAFVVTVGASYLSDRTRQRGIFVIILMLASLVGFTILIAVPGNNGARYFATFLVVSGAFSNIPLMLSWAANTAGSQTAAAIRLGFMNSCGQCFSILASFIFPKTEGPKWHKGFALNLAFNGVSALTAAYLSFYYASQNRKRDREEAARADEEPVDTLKTRQEVQPTDLHDLTPGFRYFT
;
A
#
# COMPACT_ATOMS: atom_id res chain seq x y z
N MET A 1 -54.14 14.91 61.63
CA MET A 1 -54.94 14.29 60.56
C MET A 1 -55.21 15.36 59.52
N SER A 2 -54.56 15.24 58.35
CA SER A 2 -54.79 15.90 57.04
C SER A 2 -54.96 17.43 57.00
N ALA A 3 -54.36 18.22 56.11
CA ALA A 3 -53.68 18.03 54.82
C ALA A 3 -52.91 19.36 54.57
N ASP A 4 -51.65 19.34 54.10
CA ASP A 4 -51.25 19.47 52.67
C ASP A 4 -52.00 20.62 51.96
N LEU A 5 -51.41 21.57 51.25
CA LEU A 5 -50.09 21.87 50.68
C LEU A 5 -50.22 23.32 50.15
N ASP A 6 -49.17 24.14 50.16
CA ASP A 6 -48.44 24.49 48.94
C ASP A 6 -47.62 25.81 49.06
N ARG A 7 -46.42 25.68 48.50
CA ARG A 7 -45.25 26.53 48.30
C ARG A 7 -45.39 28.06 48.35
N LYS A 8 -44.37 28.68 48.95
CA LYS A 8 -43.49 29.62 48.24
C LYS A 8 -42.11 29.74 48.90
N ASP A 9 -41.12 29.91 48.03
CA ASP A 9 -39.77 30.44 48.25
C ASP A 9 -38.72 29.48 48.83
N VAL A 10 -38.00 28.81 47.92
CA VAL A 10 -36.67 28.23 48.18
C VAL A 10 -35.65 29.10 47.47
N GLU A 11 -34.96 29.90 48.27
CA GLU A 11 -33.71 30.58 47.93
C GLU A 11 -32.63 29.56 47.56
N LEU A 12 -31.73 30.01 46.69
CA LEU A 12 -30.55 29.33 46.19
C LEU A 12 -29.62 28.94 47.35
N ASP A 13 -29.45 27.64 47.58
CA ASP A 13 -28.35 27.13 48.41
C ASP A 13 -27.22 26.65 47.49
N GLU A 14 -26.04 27.24 47.67
CA GLU A 14 -24.81 26.92 46.95
C GLU A 14 -24.35 25.51 47.36
N GLY A 15 -24.85 24.50 46.64
CA GLY A 15 -24.39 23.12 46.74
C GLY A 15 -22.99 22.96 46.17
N HIS A 16 -22.00 22.93 47.07
CA HIS A 16 -20.65 22.40 46.88
C HIS A 16 -20.68 21.12 46.02
N ILE A 17 -20.20 21.19 44.78
CA ILE A 17 -20.02 20.00 43.93
C ILE A 17 -18.79 19.29 44.47
N ASP A 18 -19.03 18.18 45.17
CA ASP A 18 -18.01 17.28 45.66
C ASP A 18 -17.35 16.56 44.48
N ASP A 19 -16.08 16.85 44.20
CA ASP A 19 -15.28 16.27 43.10
C ASP A 19 -15.03 14.75 43.27
N SER A 20 -15.54 14.12 44.34
CA SER A 20 -15.34 12.69 44.64
C SER A 20 -16.36 11.72 44.03
N ASP A 21 -17.42 12.20 43.36
CA ASP A 21 -18.49 11.34 42.80
C ASP A 21 -18.37 11.08 41.27
N ILE A 22 -17.30 11.54 40.64
CA ILE A 22 -17.04 11.24 39.23
C ILE A 22 -16.43 9.84 39.13
N ASP A 23 -17.23 8.83 38.78
CA ASP A 23 -16.74 7.48 38.50
C ASP A 23 -15.66 7.56 37.38
N PRO A 24 -14.37 7.29 37.68
CA PRO A 24 -13.30 7.42 36.70
C PRO A 24 -13.46 6.43 35.53
N VAL A 25 -14.29 5.39 35.67
CA VAL A 25 -14.68 4.48 34.58
C VAL A 25 -15.76 5.11 33.70
N ALA A 26 -16.70 5.86 34.27
CA ALA A 26 -17.71 6.62 33.55
C ALA A 26 -17.08 7.80 32.80
N GLU A 27 -16.15 8.51 33.42
CA GLU A 27 -15.38 9.58 32.79
C GLU A 27 -14.53 9.03 31.63
N ARG A 28 -13.79 7.93 31.85
CA ARG A 28 -13.07 7.24 30.75
C ARG A 28 -14.00 6.73 29.65
N LYS A 29 -15.24 6.34 29.96
CA LYS A 29 -16.25 5.97 28.96
C LYS A 29 -16.80 7.18 28.20
N LEU A 30 -16.99 8.31 28.87
CA LEU A 30 -17.45 9.57 28.28
C LEU A 30 -16.36 10.13 27.35
N ILE A 31 -15.12 10.19 27.84
CA ILE A 31 -13.91 10.60 27.10
C ILE A 31 -13.66 9.69 25.89
N ARG A 32 -13.85 8.37 26.02
CA ARG A 32 -13.80 7.43 24.88
C ARG A 32 -14.86 7.68 23.81
N LYS A 33 -16.01 8.23 24.19
CA LYS A 33 -17.06 8.60 23.24
C LYS A 33 -16.63 9.83 22.44
N LEU A 34 -16.01 10.81 23.10
CA LEU A 34 -15.52 12.08 22.52
C LEU A 34 -14.44 11.91 21.44
N ASP A 35 -13.57 10.90 21.54
CA ASP A 35 -12.40 10.72 20.65
C ASP A 35 -12.75 10.50 19.17
N LEU A 36 -13.90 9.85 18.90
CA LEU A 36 -14.48 9.71 17.56
C LEU A 36 -15.63 10.71 17.31
N GLN A 37 -16.22 11.28 18.37
CA GLN A 37 -17.37 12.18 18.29
C GLN A 37 -17.04 13.41 17.44
N GLY A 38 -15.88 14.05 17.66
CA GLY A 38 -15.51 15.27 16.91
C GLY A 38 -15.40 15.08 15.40
N LEU A 39 -14.91 13.91 14.94
CA LEU A 39 -14.89 13.58 13.51
C LEU A 39 -16.31 13.31 12.98
N LEU A 40 -17.13 12.60 13.76
CA LEU A 40 -18.52 12.30 13.41
C LEU A 40 -19.39 13.55 13.39
N ASP A 41 -19.13 14.52 14.25
CA ASP A 41 -19.83 15.81 14.33
C ASP A 41 -19.52 16.68 13.10
N ILE A 42 -18.27 16.67 12.60
CA ILE A 42 -17.90 17.33 11.33
C ILE A 42 -18.58 16.67 10.12
N LEU A 43 -18.75 15.35 10.18
CA LEU A 43 -19.40 14.59 9.12
C LEU A 43 -20.93 14.81 9.12
N GLY A 44 -21.53 15.05 10.29
CA GLY A 44 -22.97 15.26 10.45
C GLY A 44 -23.80 14.02 10.03
N ASP A 45 -25.00 14.25 9.49
CA ASP A 45 -25.87 13.15 9.04
C ASP A 45 -25.21 12.26 7.97
N ASN A 46 -25.46 10.95 8.01
CA ASN A 46 -24.82 9.92 7.16
C ASN A 46 -23.28 9.85 7.30
N ALA A 47 -22.77 10.02 8.53
CA ALA A 47 -21.32 10.04 8.81
C ALA A 47 -20.54 8.84 8.23
N ASP A 48 -21.14 7.65 8.18
CA ASP A 48 -20.48 6.45 7.64
C ASP A 48 -20.24 6.54 6.13
N HIS A 49 -21.27 6.96 5.39
CA HIS A 49 -21.17 7.10 3.94
C HIS A 49 -20.19 8.22 3.59
N LYS A 50 -20.26 9.34 4.32
CA LYS A 50 -19.32 10.46 4.17
C LYS A 50 -17.88 10.05 4.52
N PHE A 51 -17.68 9.25 5.56
CA PHE A 51 -16.36 8.71 5.89
C PHE A 51 -15.79 7.84 4.76
N SER A 52 -16.61 6.96 4.18
CA SER A 52 -16.22 6.17 2.99
C SER A 52 -15.89 7.06 1.79
N ILE A 53 -16.62 8.16 1.55
CA ILE A 53 -16.30 9.13 0.50
C ILE A 53 -14.95 9.81 0.75
N VAL A 54 -14.67 10.22 2.00
CA VAL A 54 -13.39 10.84 2.38
C VAL A 54 -12.23 9.86 2.13
N LEU A 55 -12.39 8.58 2.49
CA LEU A 55 -11.40 7.54 2.18
C LEU A 55 -11.23 7.31 0.67
N MET A 56 -12.34 7.21 -0.07
CA MET A 56 -12.32 7.03 -1.53
C MET A 56 -11.59 8.17 -2.26
N SER A 57 -11.77 9.40 -1.78
CA SER A 57 -11.22 10.61 -2.44
C SER A 57 -9.70 10.55 -2.60
N PHE A 58 -8.99 9.97 -1.62
CA PHE A 58 -7.55 9.71 -1.71
C PHE A 58 -7.20 8.80 -2.90
N TYR A 59 -7.91 7.68 -3.07
CA TYR A 59 -7.63 6.72 -4.12
C TYR A 59 -7.92 7.27 -5.52
N ILE A 60 -8.94 8.13 -5.67
CA ILE A 60 -9.26 8.75 -6.96
C ILE A 60 -8.09 9.60 -7.46
N THR A 61 -7.60 10.50 -6.62
CA THR A 61 -6.45 11.35 -6.98
C THR A 61 -5.17 10.54 -7.13
N TYR A 62 -4.98 9.51 -6.31
CA TYR A 62 -3.85 8.60 -6.46
C TYR A 62 -3.82 7.97 -7.86
N ILE A 63 -4.95 7.47 -8.38
CA ILE A 63 -5.04 6.86 -9.72
C ILE A 63 -4.79 7.90 -10.80
N VAL A 64 -5.48 9.04 -10.74
CA VAL A 64 -5.41 10.08 -11.78
C VAL A 64 -4.01 10.69 -11.88
N PHE A 65 -3.36 10.93 -10.74
CA PHE A 65 -2.04 11.55 -10.68
C PHE A 65 -0.87 10.56 -10.68
N ASN A 66 -1.11 9.24 -10.74
CA ASN A 66 -0.03 8.25 -10.81
C ASN A 66 0.85 8.44 -12.07
N VAL A 67 0.20 8.58 -13.24
CA VAL A 67 0.90 8.78 -14.52
C VAL A 67 1.54 10.18 -14.60
N PRO A 68 0.81 11.29 -14.34
CA PRO A 68 1.42 12.62 -14.26
C PRO A 68 2.57 12.72 -13.26
N GLY A 69 2.43 12.14 -12.06
CA GLY A 69 3.46 12.15 -11.02
C GLY A 69 4.73 11.39 -11.43
N THR A 70 4.56 10.28 -12.16
CA THR A 70 5.70 9.56 -12.76
C THR A 70 6.40 10.39 -13.81
N LEU A 71 5.66 11.07 -14.68
CA LEU A 71 6.24 11.96 -15.70
C LEU A 71 6.97 13.15 -15.06
N PHE A 72 6.37 13.77 -14.05
CA PHE A 72 6.97 14.86 -13.29
C PHE A 72 8.30 14.45 -12.66
N SER A 73 8.35 13.24 -12.08
CA SER A 73 9.58 12.68 -11.48
C SER A 73 10.72 12.49 -12.48
N ASN A 74 10.42 12.30 -13.77
CA ASN A 74 11.43 12.18 -14.81
C ASN A 74 12.00 13.53 -15.29
N VAL A 75 11.26 14.62 -15.12
CA VAL A 75 11.64 15.97 -15.59
C VAL A 75 12.39 16.73 -14.50
N VAL A 76 11.99 16.55 -13.24
CA VAL A 76 12.56 17.24 -12.08
C VAL A 76 13.66 16.38 -11.45
N PRO A 77 14.69 16.97 -10.83
CA PRO A 77 15.68 16.19 -10.11
C PRO A 77 15.02 15.28 -9.05
N PRO A 78 15.46 14.02 -8.91
CA PRO A 78 14.79 13.02 -8.07
C PRO A 78 14.61 13.42 -6.59
N ASN A 79 15.57 14.15 -6.02
CA ASN A 79 15.48 14.66 -4.64
C ASN A 79 14.33 15.66 -4.48
N PHE A 80 14.15 16.56 -5.45
CA PHE A 80 13.04 17.51 -5.47
C PHE A 80 11.71 16.83 -5.74
N ALA A 81 11.67 15.82 -6.63
CA ALA A 81 10.45 15.05 -6.88
C ALA A 81 9.96 14.31 -5.62
N LEU A 82 10.87 13.63 -4.92
CA LEU A 82 10.61 12.97 -3.63
C LEU A 82 10.09 13.95 -2.58
N ALA A 83 10.82 15.04 -2.38
CA ALA A 83 10.47 16.02 -1.36
C ALA A 83 9.15 16.74 -1.67
N THR A 84 8.86 17.05 -2.94
CA THR A 84 7.61 17.71 -3.33
C THR A 84 6.41 16.82 -3.02
N GLY A 85 6.49 15.51 -3.32
CA GLY A 85 5.44 14.56 -2.96
C GLY A 85 5.21 14.48 -1.45
N ALA A 86 6.29 14.31 -0.68
CA ALA A 86 6.23 14.24 0.78
C ALA A 86 5.75 15.56 1.42
N MET A 87 6.11 16.71 0.85
CA MET A 87 5.69 18.02 1.32
C MET A 87 4.21 18.28 1.04
N ILE A 88 3.70 17.94 -0.15
CA ILE A 88 2.26 18.01 -0.46
C ILE A 88 1.47 17.11 0.50
N TRP A 89 1.96 15.88 0.72
CA TRP A 89 1.35 14.94 1.66
C TRP A 89 1.33 15.50 3.10
N GLY A 90 2.46 15.99 3.58
CA GLY A 90 2.61 16.49 4.96
C GLY A 90 1.80 17.77 5.22
N ILE A 91 1.79 18.70 4.27
CA ILE A 91 0.98 19.93 4.35
C ILE A 91 -0.50 19.58 4.37
N ALA A 92 -0.96 18.70 3.47
CA ALA A 92 -2.36 18.31 3.41
C ALA A 92 -2.81 17.51 4.64
N SER A 93 -1.94 16.64 5.19
CA SER A 93 -2.19 15.93 6.45
C SER A 93 -2.27 16.89 7.63
N THR A 94 -1.36 17.85 7.73
CA THR A 94 -1.41 18.89 8.77
C THR A 94 -2.66 19.78 8.64
N ALA A 95 -3.02 20.15 7.40
CA ALA A 95 -4.23 20.93 7.13
C ALA A 95 -5.53 20.18 7.47
N GLN A 96 -5.52 18.84 7.38
CA GLN A 96 -6.66 17.99 7.79
C GLN A 96 -7.00 18.17 9.27
N ALA A 97 -6.02 18.42 10.14
CA ALA A 97 -6.26 18.74 11.55
C ALA A 97 -7.03 20.06 11.77
N GLY A 98 -6.95 20.99 10.81
CA GLY A 98 -7.65 22.26 10.83
C GLY A 98 -9.05 22.23 10.18
N ALA A 99 -9.44 21.11 9.56
CA ALA A 99 -10.70 21.03 8.85
C ALA A 99 -11.90 21.04 9.81
N THR A 100 -12.91 21.86 9.48
CA THR A 100 -14.15 22.01 10.26
C THR A 100 -15.40 21.57 9.50
N ASN A 101 -15.25 21.20 8.23
CA ASN A 101 -16.36 20.79 7.37
C ASN A 101 -15.99 19.60 6.48
N PHE A 102 -17.00 18.90 5.99
CA PHE A 102 -16.86 17.74 5.11
C PHE A 102 -16.05 18.04 3.84
N ALA A 103 -16.30 19.18 3.20
CA ALA A 103 -15.61 19.57 1.97
C ALA A 103 -14.09 19.74 2.20
N GLY A 104 -13.70 20.35 3.32
CA GLY A 104 -12.31 20.53 3.73
C GLY A 104 -11.61 19.19 3.97
N MET A 105 -12.30 18.23 4.59
CA MET A 105 -11.78 16.87 4.76
C MET A 105 -11.54 16.16 3.43
N VAL A 106 -12.48 16.29 2.48
CA VAL A 106 -12.34 15.73 1.13
C VAL A 106 -11.18 16.39 0.38
N VAL A 107 -11.09 17.72 0.38
CA VAL A 107 -10.01 18.47 -0.29
C VAL A 107 -8.65 18.06 0.27
N CYS A 108 -8.48 17.99 1.60
CA CYS A 108 -7.21 17.53 2.19
C CYS A 108 -6.85 16.11 1.72
N ARG A 109 -7.83 15.19 1.66
CA ARG A 109 -7.59 13.83 1.16
C ARG A 109 -7.23 13.75 -0.31
N LEU A 110 -7.80 14.62 -1.15
CA LEU A 110 -7.43 14.74 -2.55
C LEU A 110 -5.96 15.17 -2.68
N PHE A 111 -5.50 16.15 -1.89
CA PHE A 111 -4.09 16.56 -1.91
C PHE A 111 -3.14 15.49 -1.36
N ILE A 112 -3.53 14.75 -0.32
CA ILE A 112 -2.76 13.60 0.18
C ILE A 112 -2.55 12.57 -0.95
N GLY A 113 -3.60 12.28 -1.74
CA GLY A 113 -3.51 11.36 -2.87
C GLY A 113 -2.60 11.86 -3.99
N ILE A 114 -2.59 13.17 -4.27
CA ILE A 114 -1.66 13.79 -5.23
C ILE A 114 -0.21 13.64 -4.75
N GLY A 115 0.07 13.92 -3.48
CA GLY A 115 1.41 13.82 -2.90
C GLY A 115 1.94 12.38 -2.93
N GLU A 116 1.12 11.42 -2.52
CA GLU A 116 1.47 10.00 -2.47
C GLU A 116 1.74 9.41 -3.86
N ALA A 117 0.92 9.77 -4.86
CA ALA A 117 1.09 9.30 -6.24
C ALA A 117 2.44 9.73 -6.84
N GLY A 118 2.88 10.95 -6.55
CA GLY A 118 4.20 11.45 -6.96
C GLY A 118 5.34 10.78 -6.18
N PHE A 119 5.16 10.60 -4.87
CA PHE A 119 6.19 10.07 -3.99
C PHE A 119 6.60 8.63 -4.37
N GLY A 120 5.65 7.72 -4.53
CA GLY A 120 5.95 6.32 -4.85
C GLY A 120 6.67 6.14 -6.21
N ALA A 121 6.30 6.96 -7.20
CA ALA A 121 6.96 6.98 -8.49
C ALA A 121 8.40 7.53 -8.40
N ALA A 122 8.58 8.61 -7.64
CA ALA A 122 9.89 9.23 -7.43
C ALA A 122 10.87 8.31 -6.69
N VAL A 123 10.41 7.53 -5.69
CA VAL A 123 11.25 6.54 -4.97
C VAL A 123 11.76 5.48 -5.92
N SER A 124 10.88 4.95 -6.77
CA SER A 124 11.22 3.91 -7.75
C SER A 124 12.27 4.41 -8.75
N LEU A 125 12.11 5.65 -9.26
CA LEU A 125 13.08 6.28 -10.14
C LEU A 125 14.41 6.56 -9.44
N TYR A 126 14.36 7.04 -8.19
CA TYR A 126 15.57 7.28 -7.40
C TYR A 126 16.40 6.00 -7.28
N TYR A 127 15.79 4.87 -6.91
CA TYR A 127 16.52 3.60 -6.83
C TYR A 127 17.10 3.16 -8.17
N ALA A 128 16.39 3.38 -9.27
CA ALA A 128 16.88 3.04 -10.60
C ALA A 128 18.14 3.83 -11.03
N LEU A 129 18.36 5.02 -10.47
CA LEU A 129 19.54 5.85 -10.76
C LEU A 129 20.78 5.45 -9.94
N TRP A 130 20.59 4.78 -8.80
CA TRP A 130 21.68 4.45 -7.88
C TRP A 130 22.09 2.99 -7.91
N TYR A 131 21.21 2.09 -8.37
CA TYR A 131 21.40 0.65 -8.23
C TYR A 131 21.33 -0.12 -9.55
N ARG A 132 22.01 -1.27 -9.57
CA ARG A 132 21.98 -2.17 -10.72
C ARG A 132 20.63 -2.86 -10.81
N ARG A 133 20.29 -3.31 -12.02
CA ARG A 133 19.01 -3.97 -12.33
C ARG A 133 18.66 -5.11 -11.37
N GLU A 134 19.66 -5.90 -10.97
CA GLU A 134 19.50 -7.06 -10.09
C GLU A 134 19.30 -6.68 -8.61
N GLU A 135 19.67 -5.46 -8.21
CA GLU A 135 19.68 -5.00 -6.82
C GLU A 135 18.44 -4.16 -6.47
N ILE A 136 17.70 -3.68 -7.47
CA ILE A 136 16.56 -2.77 -7.28
C ILE A 136 15.40 -3.47 -6.56
N ALA A 137 15.10 -4.72 -6.90
CA ALA A 137 13.94 -5.45 -6.37
C ALA A 137 13.96 -5.54 -4.83
N THR A 138 15.10 -5.92 -4.25
CA THR A 138 15.27 -6.00 -2.78
C THR A 138 15.15 -4.65 -2.09
N ARG A 139 15.50 -3.55 -2.76
CA ARG A 139 15.42 -2.19 -2.20
C ARG A 139 13.99 -1.66 -2.24
N ILE A 140 13.28 -1.94 -3.33
CA ILE A 140 11.85 -1.65 -3.44
C ILE A 140 11.07 -2.47 -2.41
N SER A 141 11.42 -3.74 -2.17
CA SER A 141 10.74 -4.54 -1.14
C SER A 141 10.99 -4.02 0.28
N LEU A 142 12.18 -3.47 0.58
CA LEU A 142 12.43 -2.76 1.84
C LEU A 142 11.56 -1.49 1.97
N TYR A 143 11.42 -0.71 0.89
CA TYR A 143 10.54 0.45 0.87
C TYR A 143 9.06 0.07 1.10
N VAL A 144 8.56 -0.93 0.37
CA VAL A 144 7.18 -1.41 0.55
C VAL A 144 6.98 -2.02 1.94
N GLY A 145 7.97 -2.76 2.45
CA GLY A 145 7.96 -3.31 3.81
C GLY A 145 7.95 -2.22 4.88
N ALA A 146 8.62 -1.08 4.65
CA ALA A 146 8.53 0.07 5.56
C ALA A 146 7.09 0.58 5.71
N GLY A 147 6.20 0.36 4.73
CA GLY A 147 4.77 0.63 4.85
C GLY A 147 4.07 -0.20 5.93
N SER A 148 4.44 -1.48 6.09
CA SER A 148 3.94 -2.29 7.21
C SER A 148 4.47 -1.79 8.56
N LEU A 149 5.74 -1.39 8.60
CA LEU A 149 6.34 -0.83 9.80
C LEU A 149 5.72 0.52 10.18
N ALA A 150 5.36 1.35 9.19
CA ALA A 150 4.61 2.58 9.41
C ALA A 150 3.25 2.30 10.07
N GLY A 151 2.56 1.22 9.70
CA GLY A 151 1.31 0.80 10.38
C GLY A 151 1.53 0.44 11.86
N CYS A 152 2.66 -0.20 12.19
CA CYS A 152 3.06 -0.50 13.56
C CYS A 152 3.29 0.80 14.38
N PHE A 153 4.08 1.74 13.85
CA PHE A 153 4.29 3.02 14.53
C PHE A 153 3.02 3.88 14.58
N GLY A 154 2.18 3.86 13.55
CA GLY A 154 0.89 4.57 13.53
C GLY A 154 -0.04 4.09 14.65
N GLY A 155 -0.14 2.78 14.87
CA GLY A 155 -0.90 2.22 15.99
C GLY A 155 -0.35 2.62 17.36
N LEU A 156 0.99 2.65 17.52
CA LEU A 156 1.65 3.09 18.76
C LEU A 156 1.47 4.59 19.02
N ILE A 157 1.60 5.43 17.99
CA ILE A 157 1.40 6.87 18.08
C ILE A 157 -0.07 7.15 18.41
N ALA A 158 -1.02 6.51 17.72
CA ALA A 158 -2.44 6.64 18.00
C ALA A 158 -2.77 6.24 19.45
N TYR A 159 -2.17 5.16 19.95
CA TYR A 159 -2.31 4.77 21.36
C TYR A 159 -1.72 5.82 22.31
N GLY A 160 -0.51 6.32 22.06
CA GLY A 160 0.13 7.35 22.88
C GLY A 160 -0.65 8.67 22.92
N VAL A 161 -1.15 9.11 21.75
CA VAL A 161 -1.92 10.34 21.61
C VAL A 161 -3.28 10.24 22.32
N SER A 162 -3.86 9.03 22.44
CA SER A 162 -5.11 8.81 23.18
C SER A 162 -5.03 9.13 24.69
N PHE A 163 -3.82 9.30 25.24
CA PHE A 163 -3.62 9.73 26.63
C PHE A 163 -3.45 11.25 26.78
N ILE A 164 -3.37 12.00 25.69
CA ILE A 164 -3.17 13.46 25.75
C ILE A 164 -4.50 14.12 26.09
N HIS A 165 -4.54 14.86 27.20
CA HIS A 165 -5.72 15.61 27.61
C HIS A 165 -5.56 17.05 27.16
N SER A 166 -6.36 17.49 26.19
CA SER A 166 -6.28 18.85 25.67
C SER A 166 -7.65 19.36 25.21
N HIS A 167 -7.78 20.66 25.00
CA HIS A 167 -8.97 21.28 24.42
C HIS A 167 -9.13 20.99 22.91
N VAL A 168 -8.13 20.38 22.28
CA VAL A 168 -8.14 20.01 20.86
C VAL A 168 -8.44 18.52 20.75
N ASP A 169 -9.32 18.15 19.82
CA ASP A 169 -9.66 16.75 19.58
C ASP A 169 -8.40 15.90 19.28
N THR A 170 -8.30 14.73 19.89
CA THR A 170 -7.19 13.77 19.76
C THR A 170 -6.86 13.43 18.31
N TRP A 171 -7.88 13.30 17.45
CA TRP A 171 -7.68 12.99 16.02
C TRP A 171 -6.95 14.12 15.27
N ARG A 172 -7.13 15.39 15.68
CA ARG A 172 -6.40 16.53 15.09
C ARG A 172 -4.94 16.49 15.49
N ILE A 173 -4.66 16.18 16.77
CA ILE A 173 -3.29 16.05 17.29
C ILE A 173 -2.55 14.93 16.56
N LEU A 174 -3.23 13.80 16.27
CA LEU A 174 -2.66 12.70 15.50
C LEU A 174 -2.18 13.15 14.11
N PHE A 175 -3.03 13.87 13.36
CA PHE A 175 -2.64 14.40 12.04
C PHE A 175 -1.53 15.45 12.11
N LEU A 176 -1.46 16.25 13.18
CA LEU A 176 -0.34 17.20 13.37
C LEU A 176 0.98 16.47 13.64
N ILE A 177 0.98 15.43 14.48
CA ILE A 177 2.16 14.65 14.82
C ILE A 177 2.67 13.85 13.62
N GLU A 178 1.79 13.38 12.74
CA GLU A 178 2.22 12.69 11.51
C GLU A 178 2.62 13.67 10.40
N GLY A 179 1.90 14.78 10.26
CA GLY A 179 2.09 15.75 9.18
C GLY A 179 3.34 16.62 9.35
N LEU A 180 3.55 17.24 10.53
CA LEU A 180 4.63 18.21 10.75
C LEU A 180 6.04 17.62 10.59
N PRO A 181 6.37 16.46 11.21
CA PRO A 181 7.68 15.83 11.01
C PRO A 181 7.91 15.43 9.55
N THR A 182 6.85 15.08 8.82
CA THR A 182 6.95 14.75 7.39
C THR A 182 7.34 15.96 6.56
N ILE A 183 6.82 17.15 6.87
CA ILE A 183 7.22 18.42 6.23
C ILE A 183 8.69 18.71 6.51
N LEU A 184 9.13 18.58 7.78
CA LEU A 184 10.53 18.80 8.16
C LEU A 184 11.45 17.81 7.44
N LEU A 185 11.07 16.53 7.36
CA LEU A 185 11.83 15.52 6.65
C LEU A 185 11.90 15.79 5.14
N ALA A 186 10.83 16.31 4.53
CA ALA A 186 10.85 16.73 3.14
C ALA A 186 11.88 17.84 2.89
N ILE A 187 12.00 18.82 3.80
CA ILE A 187 13.03 19.87 3.72
C ILE A 187 14.44 19.25 3.84
N VAL A 188 14.62 18.32 4.79
CA VAL A 188 15.89 17.58 4.95
C VAL A 188 16.25 16.82 3.66
N ILE A 189 15.28 16.18 3.00
CA ILE A 189 15.50 15.48 1.72
C ILE A 189 15.99 16.45 0.63
N ILE A 190 15.43 17.66 0.54
CA ILE A 190 15.87 18.65 -0.47
C ILE A 190 17.34 19.01 -0.26
N VAL A 191 17.74 19.24 0.99
CA VAL A 191 19.08 19.73 1.35
C VAL A 191 20.14 18.63 1.32
N PHE A 192 19.85 17.46 1.88
CA PHE A 192 20.85 16.44 2.13
C PHE A 192 20.84 15.29 1.13
N LEU A 193 19.71 14.98 0.49
CA LEU A 193 19.62 13.81 -0.41
C LEU A 193 20.26 14.13 -1.77
N PRO A 194 21.36 13.46 -2.16
CA PRO A 194 21.98 13.69 -3.45
C PRO A 194 21.08 13.20 -4.59
N SER A 195 20.83 14.08 -5.57
CA SER A 195 19.90 13.83 -6.67
C SER A 195 20.37 12.73 -7.63
N THR A 196 21.66 12.72 -7.95
CA THR A 196 22.26 11.75 -8.88
C THR A 196 23.65 11.36 -8.39
N PRO A 197 24.15 10.16 -8.75
CA PRO A 197 25.52 9.76 -8.45
C PRO A 197 26.57 10.76 -8.96
N ALA A 198 26.28 11.47 -10.06
CA ALA A 198 27.15 12.47 -10.64
C ALA A 198 27.30 13.75 -9.79
N LYS A 199 26.20 14.19 -9.15
CA LYS A 199 26.14 15.37 -8.29
C LYS A 199 26.25 15.03 -6.79
N SER A 200 26.56 13.78 -6.46
CA SER A 200 26.63 13.31 -5.07
C SER A 200 27.84 13.89 -4.36
N TRP A 201 27.60 14.68 -3.31
CA TRP A 201 28.65 15.18 -2.41
C TRP A 201 29.29 14.07 -1.58
N LEU A 202 28.61 12.92 -1.42
CA LEU A 202 29.05 11.79 -0.61
C LEU A 202 30.15 10.95 -1.29
N LEU A 203 30.22 10.95 -2.62
CA LEU A 203 31.13 10.10 -3.39
C LEU A 203 32.38 10.86 -3.82
N LYS A 204 33.56 10.24 -3.66
CA LYS A 204 34.82 10.74 -4.25
C LYS A 204 34.77 10.67 -5.79
N PRO A 205 35.55 11.48 -6.52
CA PRO A 205 35.55 11.48 -7.99
C PRO A 205 35.77 10.08 -8.61
N GLU A 206 36.65 9.27 -8.02
CA GLU A 206 36.93 7.89 -8.47
C GLU A 206 35.73 6.97 -8.26
N GLU A 207 35.05 7.07 -7.11
CA GLU A 207 33.85 6.29 -6.81
C GLU A 207 32.68 6.68 -7.72
N ARG A 208 32.55 7.96 -8.08
CA ARG A 208 31.55 8.42 -9.06
C ARG A 208 31.79 7.80 -10.44
N ALA A 209 33.04 7.71 -10.88
CA ALA A 209 33.40 7.05 -12.13
C ALA A 209 33.07 5.55 -12.10
N LEU A 210 33.34 4.88 -10.97
CA LEU A 210 33.02 3.47 -10.75
C LEU A 210 31.50 3.22 -10.76
N VAL A 211 30.69 4.05 -10.09
CA VAL A 211 29.22 3.92 -10.11
C VAL A 211 28.67 4.13 -11.51
N LYS A 212 29.12 5.16 -12.23
CA LYS A 212 28.71 5.39 -13.63
C LYS A 212 29.07 4.22 -14.54
N ARG A 213 30.28 3.66 -14.38
CA ARG A 213 30.72 2.48 -15.14
C ARG A 213 29.83 1.28 -14.82
N ARG A 214 29.58 0.98 -13.53
CA ARG A 214 28.72 -0.14 -13.11
C ARG A 214 27.29 -0.02 -13.65
N LEU A 215 26.70 1.17 -13.64
CA LEU A 215 25.36 1.40 -14.17
C LEU A 215 25.32 1.23 -15.70
N ARG A 216 26.32 1.78 -16.40
CA ARG A 216 26.46 1.62 -17.86
C ARG A 216 26.66 0.16 -18.27
N ASP A 217 27.53 -0.56 -17.56
CA ASP A 217 27.82 -1.98 -17.81
C ASP A 217 26.58 -2.87 -17.55
N SER A 218 25.64 -2.39 -16.72
CA SER A 218 24.34 -3.03 -16.49
C SER A 218 23.30 -2.73 -17.58
N GLY A 219 23.66 -1.98 -18.63
CA GLY A 219 22.75 -1.55 -19.70
C GLY A 219 21.74 -0.49 -19.26
N VAL A 220 21.89 0.11 -18.07
CA VAL A 220 21.06 1.24 -17.64
C VAL A 220 21.55 2.47 -18.41
N SER A 221 21.00 2.68 -19.61
CA SER A 221 21.27 3.87 -20.39
C SER A 221 20.72 5.08 -19.64
N ASN A 222 21.55 6.11 -19.47
CA ASN A 222 21.15 7.45 -18.99
C ASN A 222 20.24 8.19 -20.00
N ALA A 223 19.43 7.45 -20.77
CA ALA A 223 18.54 8.02 -21.76
C ALA A 223 17.35 8.67 -21.03
N HIS A 224 17.53 9.93 -20.66
CA HIS A 224 16.42 10.87 -20.60
C HIS A 224 15.84 10.99 -22.02
N GLY A 225 14.87 10.13 -22.33
CA GLY A 225 14.21 10.07 -23.63
C GLY A 225 13.33 8.85 -23.71
N VAL A 226 12.03 9.06 -23.89
CA VAL A 226 11.07 7.99 -24.20
C VAL A 226 11.27 7.63 -25.67
N ASP A 227 11.83 6.46 -25.95
CA ASP A 227 11.84 5.91 -27.30
C ASP A 227 10.39 5.56 -27.70
N VAL A 228 9.74 6.49 -28.41
CA VAL A 228 8.31 6.44 -28.76
C VAL A 228 7.95 5.18 -29.58
N PRO A 229 8.75 4.78 -30.59
CA PRO A 229 8.62 3.47 -31.23
C PRO A 229 8.63 2.27 -30.26
N ALA A 230 9.62 2.20 -29.36
CA ALA A 230 9.73 1.12 -28.38
C ALA A 230 8.60 1.15 -27.34
N LEU A 231 8.07 2.33 -27.02
CA LEU A 231 6.89 2.48 -26.17
C LEU A 231 5.64 1.92 -26.85
N LYS A 232 5.45 2.21 -28.14
CA LYS A 232 4.28 1.74 -28.91
C LYS A 232 4.30 0.22 -29.10
N SER A 233 5.46 -0.38 -29.39
CA SER A 233 5.61 -1.83 -29.49
C SER A 233 5.35 -2.50 -28.13
N ALA A 234 5.95 -1.98 -27.06
CA ALA A 234 5.73 -2.46 -25.70
C ALA A 234 4.25 -2.35 -25.27
N PHE A 235 3.58 -1.24 -25.58
CA PHE A 235 2.17 -1.03 -25.27
C PHE A 235 1.30 -2.07 -25.97
N ARG A 236 1.48 -2.25 -27.29
CA ARG A 236 0.75 -3.26 -28.06
C ARG A 236 0.99 -4.66 -27.51
N ARG A 237 2.23 -4.98 -27.15
CA ARG A 237 2.58 -6.30 -26.59
C ARG A 237 1.93 -6.53 -25.23
N VAL A 238 2.04 -5.57 -24.31
CA VAL A 238 1.51 -5.69 -22.94
C VAL A 238 -0.01 -5.90 -22.96
N PHE A 239 -0.74 -5.10 -23.74
CA PHE A 239 -2.21 -5.23 -23.85
C PHE A 239 -2.65 -6.41 -24.72
N SER A 240 -1.81 -6.94 -25.61
CA SER A 240 -2.09 -8.17 -26.34
C SER A 240 -1.82 -9.44 -25.50
N THR A 241 -1.11 -9.32 -24.38
CA THR A 241 -0.67 -10.49 -23.60
C THR A 241 -1.69 -10.81 -22.51
N ARG A 242 -2.29 -12.01 -22.59
CA ARG A 242 -3.29 -12.49 -21.61
C ARG A 242 -2.79 -12.45 -20.17
N THR A 243 -1.49 -12.69 -19.95
CA THR A 243 -0.89 -12.66 -18.62
C THR A 243 -1.01 -11.29 -17.96
N THR A 244 -1.00 -10.18 -18.72
CA THR A 244 -1.18 -8.83 -18.16
C THR A 244 -2.52 -8.70 -17.43
N TYR A 245 -3.61 -9.18 -18.04
CA TYR A 245 -4.94 -9.16 -17.44
C TYR A 245 -5.06 -10.09 -16.23
N LEU A 246 -4.43 -11.27 -16.30
CA LEU A 246 -4.39 -12.21 -15.17
C LEU A 246 -3.60 -11.65 -13.99
N ASN A 247 -2.44 -11.01 -14.25
CA ASN A 247 -1.67 -10.31 -13.22
C ASN A 247 -2.50 -9.17 -12.61
N GLY A 248 -3.24 -8.41 -13.43
CA GLY A 248 -4.19 -7.40 -12.98
C GLY A 248 -5.26 -7.98 -12.06
N LEU A 249 -5.91 -9.08 -12.45
CA LEU A 249 -6.96 -9.75 -11.66
C LEU A 249 -6.44 -10.25 -10.30
N VAL A 250 -5.22 -10.79 -10.24
CA VAL A 250 -4.58 -11.13 -8.96
C VAL A 250 -4.42 -9.87 -8.11
N TYR A 251 -3.89 -8.79 -8.71
CA TYR A 251 -3.61 -7.54 -8.01
C TYR A 251 -4.88 -6.82 -7.49
N LEU A 252 -6.02 -6.98 -8.16
CA LEU A 252 -7.33 -6.47 -7.71
C LEU A 252 -7.70 -7.01 -6.32
N GLY A 253 -7.71 -8.33 -6.16
CA GLY A 253 -8.07 -8.96 -4.88
C GLY A 253 -7.08 -8.65 -3.76
N LEU A 254 -5.80 -8.51 -4.10
CA LEU A 254 -4.76 -8.10 -3.14
C LEU A 254 -5.00 -6.68 -2.60
N ASN A 255 -5.32 -5.71 -3.48
CA ASN A 255 -5.58 -4.34 -3.06
C ASN A 255 -6.91 -4.20 -2.32
N LEU A 256 -7.92 -5.01 -2.66
CA LEU A 256 -9.16 -5.10 -1.89
C LEU A 256 -8.88 -5.48 -0.43
N SER A 257 -8.08 -6.53 -0.23
CA SER A 257 -7.68 -7.00 1.10
C SER A 257 -6.80 -5.98 1.81
N LEU A 258 -5.84 -5.38 1.12
CA LEU A 258 -4.98 -4.34 1.69
C LEU A 258 -5.79 -3.12 2.15
N GLY A 259 -6.64 -2.56 1.29
CA GLY A 259 -7.48 -1.40 1.62
C GLY A 259 -8.46 -1.70 2.76
N SER A 260 -9.02 -2.91 2.79
CA SER A 260 -9.91 -3.40 3.85
C SER A 260 -9.20 -3.45 5.20
N VAL A 261 -7.99 -4.02 5.22
CA VAL A 261 -7.18 -4.15 6.45
C VAL A 261 -6.69 -2.78 6.91
N SER A 262 -6.04 -2.01 6.03
CA SER A 262 -5.44 -0.72 6.41
C SER A 262 -6.47 0.31 6.86
N GLY A 263 -7.68 0.30 6.29
CA GLY A 263 -8.74 1.25 6.66
C GLY A 263 -9.57 0.84 7.88
N PHE A 264 -9.78 -0.47 8.09
CA PHE A 264 -10.79 -0.96 9.03
C PHE A 264 -10.28 -1.96 10.08
N LEU A 265 -9.00 -2.31 10.11
CA LEU A 265 -8.45 -3.25 11.09
C LEU A 265 -8.73 -2.83 12.55
N PRO A 266 -8.52 -1.56 12.98
CA PRO A 266 -8.87 -1.15 14.34
C PRO A 266 -10.37 -1.32 14.63
N THR A 267 -11.23 -1.00 13.66
CA THR A 267 -12.69 -1.19 13.76
C THR A 267 -13.08 -2.66 13.92
N ILE A 268 -12.39 -3.56 13.20
CA ILE A 268 -12.58 -5.01 13.34
C ILE A 268 -12.16 -5.46 14.75
N LEU A 269 -11.02 -4.99 15.26
CA LEU A 269 -10.55 -5.34 16.60
C LEU A 269 -11.48 -4.80 17.70
N LYS A 270 -12.05 -3.60 17.53
CA LYS A 270 -13.06 -3.06 18.45
C LYS A 270 -14.26 -4.01 18.62
N SER A 271 -14.65 -4.74 17.57
CA SER A 271 -15.74 -5.72 17.64
C SER A 271 -15.43 -6.94 18.51
N PHE A 272 -14.17 -7.16 18.88
CA PHE A 272 -13.75 -8.26 19.76
C PHE A 272 -13.90 -7.87 21.24
N GLY A 273 -14.40 -6.67 21.54
CA GLY A 273 -14.53 -6.14 22.90
C GLY A 273 -13.34 -5.27 23.35
N TYR A 274 -12.39 -5.00 22.45
CA TYR A 274 -11.32 -4.04 22.71
C TYR A 274 -11.85 -2.61 22.68
N THR A 275 -11.21 -1.77 23.48
CA THR A 275 -11.50 -0.33 23.55
C THR A 275 -10.79 0.40 22.41
N ASP A 276 -11.17 1.63 22.05
CA ASP A 276 -10.60 2.32 20.87
C ASP A 276 -9.06 2.41 20.91
N SER A 277 -8.49 2.83 22.04
CA SER A 277 -7.04 2.89 22.23
C SER A 277 -6.40 1.50 22.25
N SER A 278 -7.00 0.55 22.97
CA SER A 278 -6.51 -0.84 22.99
C SER A 278 -6.57 -1.49 21.61
N ALA A 279 -7.59 -1.19 20.80
CA ALA A 279 -7.75 -1.74 19.46
C ALA A 279 -6.65 -1.25 18.52
N GLN A 280 -6.27 0.04 18.60
CA GLN A 280 -5.13 0.59 17.87
C GLN A 280 -3.82 -0.08 18.29
N LEU A 281 -3.57 -0.23 19.59
CA LEU A 281 -2.40 -0.93 20.11
C LEU A 281 -2.37 -2.40 19.66
N MET A 282 -3.54 -3.05 19.66
CA MET A 282 -3.71 -4.43 19.22
C MET A 282 -3.55 -4.60 17.71
N THR A 283 -3.29 -3.57 16.90
CA THR A 283 -2.87 -3.72 15.48
C THR A 283 -1.36 -3.87 15.31
N VAL A 284 -0.60 -3.38 16.30
CA VAL A 284 0.87 -3.29 16.26
C VAL A 284 1.52 -4.67 16.05
N PRO A 285 1.15 -5.73 16.79
CA PRO A 285 1.74 -7.06 16.60
C PRO A 285 1.49 -7.65 15.21
N GLN A 286 0.33 -7.39 14.60
CA GLN A 286 -0.02 -7.91 13.28
C GLN A 286 0.81 -7.23 12.20
N TYR A 287 0.98 -5.91 12.29
CA TYR A 287 1.83 -5.16 11.36
C TYR A 287 3.31 -5.54 11.50
N ALA A 288 3.80 -5.75 12.73
CA ALA A 288 5.15 -6.25 12.97
C ALA A 288 5.36 -7.66 12.39
N CYS A 289 4.40 -8.56 12.60
CA CYS A 289 4.42 -9.90 11.99
C CYS A 289 4.40 -9.80 10.45
N ALA A 290 3.53 -8.97 9.90
CA ALA A 290 3.43 -8.76 8.46
C ALA A 290 4.74 -8.21 7.87
N PHE A 291 5.46 -7.33 8.57
CA PHE A 291 6.78 -6.87 8.16
C PHE A 291 7.79 -8.03 8.07
N VAL A 292 7.89 -8.85 9.12
CA VAL A 292 8.79 -10.01 9.15
C VAL A 292 8.46 -11.00 8.04
N VAL A 293 7.17 -11.31 7.85
CA VAL A 293 6.70 -12.20 6.78
C VAL A 293 6.98 -11.59 5.39
N THR A 294 6.76 -10.29 5.20
CA THR A 294 7.03 -9.60 3.92
C THR A 294 8.49 -9.65 3.55
N VAL A 295 9.39 -9.34 4.49
CA VAL A 295 10.84 -9.36 4.26
C VAL A 295 11.32 -10.79 4.04
N GLY A 296 10.90 -11.73 4.88
CA GLY A 296 11.26 -13.14 4.79
C GLY A 296 10.79 -13.80 3.49
N ALA A 297 9.53 -13.60 3.11
CA ALA A 297 8.96 -14.12 1.88
C ALA A 297 9.61 -13.49 0.65
N SER A 298 9.87 -12.18 0.66
CA SER A 298 10.57 -11.51 -0.44
C SER A 298 11.99 -12.05 -0.62
N TYR A 299 12.75 -12.19 0.47
CA TYR A 299 14.11 -12.73 0.44
C TYR A 299 14.15 -14.17 -0.05
N LEU A 300 13.27 -15.03 0.47
CA LEU A 300 13.23 -16.44 0.09
C LEU A 300 12.72 -16.63 -1.35
N SER A 301 11.76 -15.82 -1.79
CA SER A 301 11.25 -15.78 -3.16
C SER A 301 12.34 -15.36 -4.16
N ASP A 302 13.17 -14.37 -3.81
CA ASP A 302 14.30 -13.96 -4.63
C ASP A 302 15.38 -15.05 -4.73
N ARG A 303 15.66 -15.76 -3.63
CA ARG A 303 16.67 -16.85 -3.61
C ARG A 303 16.23 -18.08 -4.39
N THR A 304 14.96 -18.48 -4.26
CA THR A 304 14.40 -19.67 -4.92
C THR A 304 13.94 -19.42 -6.35
N ARG A 305 13.73 -18.15 -6.73
CA ARG A 305 13.16 -17.72 -8.03
C ARG A 305 11.78 -18.32 -8.34
N GLN A 306 11.08 -18.82 -7.33
CA GLN A 306 9.74 -19.45 -7.43
C GLN A 306 8.67 -18.53 -6.84
N ARG A 307 8.45 -17.39 -7.48
CA ARG A 307 7.60 -16.31 -6.93
C ARG A 307 6.14 -16.71 -6.84
N GLY A 308 5.64 -17.51 -7.79
CA GLY A 308 4.24 -17.94 -7.82
C GLY A 308 3.85 -18.74 -6.57
N ILE A 309 4.74 -19.61 -6.08
CA ILE A 309 4.48 -20.45 -4.90
C ILE A 309 4.31 -19.60 -3.64
N PHE A 310 5.18 -18.61 -3.42
CA PHE A 310 5.07 -17.72 -2.26
C PHE A 310 3.78 -16.91 -2.30
N VAL A 311 3.40 -16.39 -3.48
CA VAL A 311 2.13 -15.68 -3.65
C VAL A 311 0.97 -16.58 -3.26
N ILE A 312 0.91 -17.80 -3.81
CA ILE A 312 -0.18 -18.75 -3.52
C ILE A 312 -0.25 -19.08 -2.03
N ILE A 313 0.88 -19.40 -1.38
CA ILE A 313 0.91 -19.74 0.06
C ILE A 313 0.37 -18.59 0.91
N LEU A 314 0.81 -17.36 0.64
CA LEU A 314 0.38 -16.19 1.40
C LEU A 314 -1.09 -15.84 1.15
N MET A 315 -1.59 -16.03 -0.07
CA MET A 315 -3.01 -15.88 -0.37
C MET A 315 -3.87 -16.95 0.31
N LEU A 316 -3.41 -18.21 0.34
CA LEU A 316 -4.07 -19.28 1.08
C LEU A 316 -4.12 -18.96 2.58
N ALA A 317 -3.05 -18.39 3.15
CA ALA A 317 -3.06 -17.92 4.54
C ALA A 317 -4.12 -16.83 4.77
N SER A 318 -4.20 -15.82 3.89
CA SER A 318 -5.26 -14.79 3.95
C SER A 318 -6.66 -15.40 3.82
N LEU A 319 -6.87 -16.37 2.93
CA LEU A 319 -8.14 -17.08 2.77
C LEU A 319 -8.55 -17.81 4.04
N VAL A 320 -7.63 -18.52 4.69
CA VAL A 320 -7.87 -19.19 5.97
C VAL A 320 -8.25 -18.15 7.03
N GLY A 321 -7.55 -17.02 7.08
CA GLY A 321 -7.87 -15.94 8.02
C GLY A 321 -9.28 -15.37 7.81
N PHE A 322 -9.66 -15.00 6.59
CA PHE A 322 -11.03 -14.53 6.30
C PHE A 322 -12.09 -15.59 6.59
N THR A 323 -11.80 -16.87 6.32
CA THR A 323 -12.70 -17.99 6.65
C THR A 323 -12.93 -18.10 8.15
N ILE A 324 -11.87 -18.02 8.97
CA ILE A 324 -11.98 -18.07 10.43
C ILE A 324 -12.80 -16.89 10.96
N LEU A 325 -12.59 -15.68 10.42
CA LEU A 325 -13.33 -14.48 10.82
C LEU A 325 -14.85 -14.61 10.58
N ILE A 326 -15.26 -15.36 9.56
CA ILE A 326 -16.68 -15.63 9.26
C ILE A 326 -17.20 -16.81 10.09
N ALA A 327 -16.47 -17.92 10.10
CA ALA A 327 -16.94 -19.20 10.63
C ALA A 327 -16.91 -19.28 12.16
N VAL A 328 -16.06 -18.50 12.83
CA VAL A 328 -15.83 -18.61 14.29
C VAL A 328 -16.11 -17.28 15.00
N PRO A 329 -17.38 -16.81 15.04
CA PRO A 329 -17.71 -15.53 15.67
C PRO A 329 -17.55 -15.55 17.21
N GLY A 330 -17.63 -16.72 17.84
CA GLY A 330 -17.65 -16.86 19.31
C GLY A 330 -16.28 -16.96 20.00
N ASN A 331 -15.17 -17.12 19.26
CA ASN A 331 -13.83 -17.23 19.84
C ASN A 331 -12.94 -16.05 19.42
N ASN A 332 -12.81 -15.05 20.31
CA ASN A 332 -12.02 -13.85 20.04
C ASN A 332 -10.52 -14.14 19.85
N GLY A 333 -9.98 -15.19 20.48
CA GLY A 333 -8.58 -15.61 20.28
C GLY A 333 -8.35 -16.11 18.85
N ALA A 334 -9.24 -16.95 18.34
CA ALA A 334 -9.19 -17.45 16.96
C ALA A 334 -9.35 -16.31 15.94
N ARG A 335 -10.29 -15.37 16.20
CA ARG A 335 -10.48 -14.18 15.35
C ARG A 335 -9.27 -13.26 15.38
N TYR A 336 -8.62 -13.08 16.53
CA TYR A 336 -7.39 -12.30 16.64
C TYR A 336 -6.26 -12.95 15.85
N PHE A 337 -6.03 -14.26 16.00
CA PHE A 337 -5.06 -15.00 15.19
C PHE A 337 -5.34 -14.88 13.68
N ALA A 338 -6.60 -14.95 13.28
CA ALA A 338 -7.01 -14.77 11.89
C ALA A 338 -6.60 -13.40 11.31
N THR A 339 -6.60 -12.33 12.13
CA THR A 339 -6.11 -11.01 11.68
C THR A 339 -4.61 -11.03 11.36
N PHE A 340 -3.78 -11.83 12.04
CA PHE A 340 -2.36 -11.97 11.68
C PHE A 340 -2.19 -12.57 10.29
N LEU A 341 -2.97 -13.61 9.96
CA LEU A 341 -2.91 -14.26 8.65
C LEU A 341 -3.36 -13.31 7.53
N VAL A 342 -4.47 -12.60 7.75
CA VAL A 342 -5.01 -11.64 6.79
C VAL A 342 -4.04 -10.49 6.54
N VAL A 343 -3.52 -9.85 7.60
CA VAL A 343 -2.60 -8.70 7.49
C VAL A 343 -1.29 -9.13 6.84
N SER A 344 -0.72 -10.26 7.28
CA SER A 344 0.55 -10.75 6.73
C SER A 344 0.43 -11.09 5.25
N GLY A 345 -0.63 -11.80 4.84
CA GLY A 345 -0.83 -12.13 3.44
C GLY A 345 -1.20 -10.92 2.56
N ALA A 346 -1.95 -9.95 3.08
CA ALA A 346 -2.30 -8.74 2.33
C ALA A 346 -1.08 -7.87 2.02
N PHE A 347 -0.20 -7.62 3.00
CA PHE A 347 0.99 -6.80 2.81
C PHE A 347 2.09 -7.53 2.03
N SER A 348 2.34 -8.82 2.32
CA SER A 348 3.45 -9.57 1.73
C SER A 348 3.26 -9.84 0.23
N ASN A 349 2.02 -9.99 -0.22
CA ASN A 349 1.73 -10.30 -1.62
C ASN A 349 1.93 -9.14 -2.59
N ILE A 350 1.80 -7.88 -2.13
CA ILE A 350 1.98 -6.69 -2.98
C ILE A 350 3.37 -6.64 -3.62
N PRO A 351 4.48 -6.62 -2.84
CA PRO A 351 5.82 -6.56 -3.43
C PRO A 351 6.18 -7.81 -4.23
N LEU A 352 5.72 -9.00 -3.81
CA LEU A 352 5.92 -10.25 -4.56
C LEU A 352 5.27 -10.18 -5.94
N MET A 353 4.03 -9.68 -6.01
CA MET A 353 3.28 -9.58 -7.26
C MET A 353 3.87 -8.52 -8.20
N LEU A 354 4.25 -7.34 -7.68
CA LEU A 354 4.95 -6.32 -8.46
C LEU A 354 6.25 -6.87 -9.05
N SER A 355 7.03 -7.58 -8.23
CA SER A 355 8.29 -8.16 -8.68
C SER A 355 8.05 -9.26 -9.72
N TRP A 356 7.07 -10.15 -9.52
CA TRP A 356 6.73 -11.23 -10.44
C TRP A 356 6.27 -10.70 -11.82
N ALA A 357 5.42 -9.68 -11.82
CA ALA A 357 4.96 -9.04 -13.05
C ALA A 357 6.07 -8.32 -13.81
N ALA A 358 6.99 -7.67 -13.09
CA ALA A 358 8.15 -6.99 -13.67
C ALA A 358 9.09 -7.97 -14.37
N ASN A 359 9.43 -9.07 -13.69
CA ASN A 359 10.37 -10.07 -14.21
C ASN A 359 9.82 -10.85 -15.42
N THR A 360 8.51 -10.96 -15.54
CA THR A 360 7.84 -11.72 -16.62
C THR A 360 7.49 -10.85 -17.83
N ALA A 361 7.89 -9.57 -17.86
CA ALA A 361 7.51 -8.64 -18.92
C ALA A 361 8.43 -8.63 -20.15
N GLY A 362 9.61 -9.25 -20.04
CA GLY A 362 10.54 -9.40 -21.16
C GLY A 362 11.32 -8.13 -21.55
N SER A 363 10.79 -6.93 -21.29
CA SER A 363 11.55 -5.68 -21.37
C SER A 363 11.17 -4.69 -20.27
N GLN A 364 12.04 -3.69 -20.03
CA GLN A 364 11.82 -2.67 -19.00
C GLN A 364 10.61 -1.79 -19.32
N THR A 365 10.47 -1.36 -20.57
CA THR A 365 9.31 -0.57 -21.03
C THR A 365 8.01 -1.35 -20.87
N ALA A 366 8.01 -2.64 -21.22
CA ALA A 366 6.85 -3.51 -21.04
C ALA A 366 6.54 -3.74 -19.55
N ALA A 367 7.56 -3.89 -18.69
CA ALA A 367 7.40 -4.01 -17.25
C ALA A 367 6.74 -2.75 -16.66
N ALA A 368 7.23 -1.56 -17.01
CA ALA A 368 6.68 -0.29 -16.52
C ALA A 368 5.20 -0.13 -16.91
N ILE A 369 4.83 -0.40 -18.17
CA ILE A 369 3.44 -0.33 -18.63
C ILE A 369 2.57 -1.35 -17.89
N ARG A 370 3.06 -2.59 -17.74
CA ARG A 370 2.32 -3.66 -17.03
C ARG A 370 2.08 -3.31 -15.57
N LEU A 371 3.12 -2.85 -14.86
CA LEU A 371 3.01 -2.46 -13.45
C LEU A 371 2.08 -1.25 -13.27
N GLY A 372 2.15 -0.26 -14.17
CA GLY A 372 1.23 0.87 -14.18
C GLY A 372 -0.22 0.42 -14.36
N PHE A 373 -0.49 -0.44 -15.33
CA PHE A 373 -1.82 -1.02 -15.54
C PHE A 373 -2.32 -1.78 -14.31
N MET A 374 -1.48 -2.67 -13.75
CA MET A 374 -1.83 -3.42 -12.54
C MET A 374 -2.14 -2.50 -11.37
N ASN A 375 -1.30 -1.49 -11.14
CA ASN A 375 -1.49 -0.53 -10.05
C ASN A 375 -2.82 0.23 -10.20
N SER A 376 -3.11 0.76 -11.39
CA SER A 376 -4.38 1.44 -11.66
C SER A 376 -5.59 0.55 -11.42
N CYS A 377 -5.55 -0.71 -11.89
CA CYS A 377 -6.59 -1.69 -11.60
C CYS A 377 -6.75 -1.91 -10.09
N GLY A 378 -5.64 -2.20 -9.38
CA GLY A 378 -5.65 -2.49 -7.96
C GLY A 378 -6.30 -1.38 -7.13
N GLN A 379 -5.97 -0.12 -7.43
CA GLN A 379 -6.50 1.02 -6.68
C GLN A 379 -8.01 1.23 -6.88
N CYS A 380 -8.59 0.80 -8.00
CA CYS A 380 -10.05 0.77 -8.16
C CYS A 380 -10.72 -0.15 -7.12
N PHE A 381 -10.06 -1.22 -6.71
CA PHE A 381 -10.55 -2.11 -5.66
C PHE A 381 -10.26 -1.58 -4.26
N SER A 382 -9.25 -0.74 -4.09
CA SER A 382 -9.08 0.05 -2.86
C SER A 382 -10.23 1.06 -2.65
N ILE A 383 -10.77 1.63 -3.74
CA ILE A 383 -12.01 2.41 -3.69
C ILE A 383 -13.17 1.54 -3.20
N LEU A 384 -13.36 0.36 -3.80
CA LEU A 384 -14.38 -0.57 -3.35
C LEU A 384 -14.22 -0.91 -1.87
N ALA A 385 -12.99 -1.18 -1.41
CA ALA A 385 -12.67 -1.48 -0.02
C ALA A 385 -13.16 -0.41 0.97
N SER A 386 -13.20 0.86 0.56
CA SER A 386 -13.66 1.98 1.38
C SER A 386 -15.15 1.88 1.76
N PHE A 387 -15.94 1.07 1.04
CA PHE A 387 -17.37 0.87 1.27
C PHE A 387 -17.73 -0.54 1.82
N ILE A 388 -16.74 -1.41 2.07
CA ILE A 388 -16.97 -2.83 2.41
C ILE A 388 -17.46 -3.05 3.84
N PHE A 389 -17.13 -2.14 4.76
CA PHE A 389 -17.43 -2.29 6.19
C PHE A 389 -18.37 -1.18 6.70
N PRO A 390 -19.64 -1.12 6.25
CA PRO A 390 -20.60 -0.17 6.79
C PRO A 390 -20.91 -0.51 8.27
N LYS A 391 -21.14 0.49 9.12
CA LYS A 391 -21.44 0.23 10.55
C LYS A 391 -22.77 -0.50 10.75
N THR A 392 -23.71 -0.36 9.81
CA THR A 392 -25.01 -1.06 9.83
C THR A 392 -24.88 -2.58 9.84
N GLU A 393 -23.78 -3.13 9.33
CA GLU A 393 -23.50 -4.57 9.30
C GLU A 393 -22.55 -5.03 10.42
N GLY A 394 -22.11 -4.11 11.28
CA GLY A 394 -21.34 -4.43 12.47
C GLY A 394 -22.18 -5.16 13.52
N PRO A 395 -21.57 -5.97 14.42
CA PRO A 395 -20.14 -6.27 14.58
C PRO A 395 -19.68 -7.50 13.78
N LYS A 396 -20.55 -8.10 12.95
CA LYS A 396 -20.25 -9.37 12.26
C LYS A 396 -19.68 -9.17 10.85
N TRP A 397 -19.99 -8.06 10.17
CA TRP A 397 -19.54 -7.68 8.82
C TRP A 397 -19.37 -8.86 7.84
N HIS A 398 -20.34 -9.78 7.81
CA HIS A 398 -20.23 -11.02 7.04
C HIS A 398 -20.04 -10.75 5.56
N LYS A 399 -20.76 -9.78 4.98
CA LYS A 399 -20.60 -9.44 3.57
C LYS A 399 -19.21 -8.91 3.27
N GLY A 400 -18.66 -8.08 4.16
CA GLY A 400 -17.33 -7.51 3.97
C GLY A 400 -16.22 -8.55 3.99
N PHE A 401 -16.29 -9.49 4.94
CA PHE A 401 -15.37 -10.62 4.99
C PHE A 401 -15.58 -11.60 3.83
N ALA A 402 -16.84 -11.89 3.45
CA ALA A 402 -17.15 -12.80 2.35
C ALA A 402 -16.69 -12.25 0.99
N LEU A 403 -16.81 -10.93 0.78
CA LEU A 403 -16.33 -10.27 -0.43
C LEU A 403 -14.81 -10.36 -0.54
N ASN A 404 -14.12 -10.06 0.56
CA ASN A 404 -12.67 -10.24 0.64
C ASN A 404 -12.26 -11.70 0.40
N LEU A 405 -12.95 -12.66 1.02
CA LEU A 405 -12.70 -14.08 0.82
C LEU A 405 -12.87 -14.49 -0.64
N ALA A 406 -13.96 -14.09 -1.29
CA ALA A 406 -14.26 -14.43 -2.68
C ALA A 406 -13.19 -13.88 -3.64
N PHE A 407 -12.86 -12.59 -3.53
CA PHE A 407 -11.85 -11.98 -4.40
C PHE A 407 -10.45 -12.51 -4.12
N ASN A 408 -10.09 -12.76 -2.86
CA ASN A 408 -8.82 -13.39 -2.52
C ASN A 408 -8.75 -14.82 -3.06
N GLY A 409 -9.87 -15.55 -3.07
CA GLY A 409 -10.00 -16.88 -3.68
C GLY A 409 -9.79 -16.88 -5.18
N VAL A 410 -10.47 -15.98 -5.89
CA VAL A 410 -10.29 -15.79 -7.33
C VAL A 410 -8.85 -15.42 -7.65
N SER A 411 -8.24 -14.50 -6.89
CA SER A 411 -6.85 -14.10 -7.08
C SER A 411 -5.88 -15.26 -6.79
N ALA A 412 -6.14 -16.12 -5.79
CA ALA A 412 -5.30 -17.28 -5.49
C ALA A 412 -5.36 -18.34 -6.61
N LEU A 413 -6.56 -18.63 -7.12
CA LEU A 413 -6.76 -19.53 -8.26
C LEU A 413 -6.10 -18.97 -9.53
N THR A 414 -6.22 -17.66 -9.75
CA THR A 414 -5.59 -16.99 -10.89
C THR A 414 -4.06 -17.02 -10.77
N ALA A 415 -3.51 -16.82 -9.58
CA ALA A 415 -2.07 -16.92 -9.32
C ALA A 415 -1.56 -18.36 -9.53
N ALA A 416 -2.33 -19.38 -9.11
CA ALA A 416 -2.02 -20.78 -9.37
C ALA A 416 -2.02 -21.11 -10.86
N TYR A 417 -3.04 -20.67 -11.60
CA TYR A 417 -3.10 -20.81 -13.04
C TYR A 417 -1.92 -20.12 -13.73
N LEU A 418 -1.58 -18.90 -13.31
CA LEU A 418 -0.48 -18.13 -13.88
C LEU A 418 0.87 -18.81 -13.64
N SER A 419 1.10 -19.35 -12.44
CA SER A 419 2.30 -20.12 -12.08
C SER A 419 2.43 -21.37 -12.95
N PHE A 420 1.34 -22.13 -13.10
CA PHE A 420 1.30 -23.31 -13.97
C PHE A 420 1.52 -22.95 -15.45
N TYR A 421 0.90 -21.87 -15.92
CA TYR A 421 1.06 -21.38 -17.27
C TYR A 421 2.52 -21.02 -17.57
N TYR A 422 3.18 -20.25 -16.69
CA TYR A 422 4.59 -19.92 -16.85
C TYR A 422 5.49 -21.15 -16.82
N ALA A 423 5.23 -22.10 -15.92
CA ALA A 423 5.98 -23.36 -15.87
C ALA A 423 5.82 -24.17 -17.17
N SER A 424 4.60 -24.23 -17.72
CA SER A 424 4.32 -24.90 -18.98
C SER A 424 5.01 -24.21 -20.18
N GLN A 425 4.99 -22.88 -20.23
CA GLN A 425 5.70 -22.11 -21.27
C GLN A 425 7.22 -22.31 -21.18
N ASN A 426 7.79 -22.34 -19.98
CA ASN A 426 9.21 -22.64 -19.81
C ASN A 426 9.56 -24.04 -20.30
N ARG A 427 8.78 -25.06 -19.92
CA ARG A 427 8.99 -26.44 -20.41
C ARG A 427 8.88 -26.57 -21.92
N LYS A 428 7.96 -25.82 -22.54
CA LYS A 428 7.82 -25.80 -24.00
C LYS A 428 9.07 -25.19 -24.66
N ARG A 429 9.57 -24.07 -24.12
CA ARG A 429 10.79 -23.42 -24.61
C ARG A 429 12.04 -24.26 -24.40
N ASP A 430 12.16 -24.94 -23.26
CA ASP A 430 13.26 -25.88 -23.00
C ASP A 430 13.29 -27.01 -24.05
N ARG A 431 12.10 -27.52 -24.44
CA ARG A 431 11.98 -28.54 -25.50
C ARG A 431 12.34 -28.00 -26.89
N GLU A 432 11.90 -26.78 -27.22
CA GLU A 432 12.20 -26.13 -28.50
C GLU A 432 13.70 -25.79 -28.62
N GLU A 433 14.34 -25.35 -27.55
CA GLU A 433 15.79 -25.10 -27.52
C GLU A 433 16.60 -26.40 -27.56
N ALA A 434 16.17 -27.46 -26.87
CA ALA A 434 16.79 -28.77 -26.98
C ALA A 434 16.69 -29.33 -28.41
N ALA A 435 15.52 -29.23 -29.05
CA ALA A 435 15.33 -29.67 -30.43
C ALA A 435 16.18 -28.88 -31.44
N ARG A 436 16.42 -27.58 -31.20
CA ARG A 436 17.32 -26.75 -32.03
C ARG A 436 18.80 -27.00 -31.76
N ALA A 437 19.16 -27.52 -30.59
CA ALA A 437 20.54 -27.89 -30.28
C ALA A 437 20.96 -29.21 -30.95
N ASP A 438 19.98 -30.05 -31.30
CA ASP A 438 20.18 -31.31 -32.03
C ASP A 438 20.25 -31.09 -33.57
N GLU A 439 19.82 -29.94 -34.09
CA GLU A 439 20.03 -29.51 -35.48
C GLU A 439 21.39 -28.76 -35.59
N GLU A 440 22.22 -29.11 -36.58
CA GLU A 440 23.56 -28.53 -36.81
C GLU A 440 23.60 -26.99 -36.72
N PRO A 441 24.75 -26.38 -36.35
CA PRO A 441 24.84 -24.95 -36.09
C PRO A 441 24.70 -24.16 -37.40
N VAL A 442 23.47 -23.85 -37.79
CA VAL A 442 23.20 -22.87 -38.84
C VAL A 442 23.71 -21.52 -38.35
N ASP A 443 24.52 -20.86 -39.18
CA ASP A 443 25.15 -19.56 -38.98
C ASP A 443 24.11 -18.48 -38.60
N THR A 444 23.79 -18.41 -37.31
CA THR A 444 22.73 -17.57 -36.71
C THR A 444 23.10 -16.09 -36.67
N LEU A 445 24.26 -15.71 -37.21
CA LEU A 445 24.69 -14.31 -37.29
C LEU A 445 23.90 -13.52 -38.35
N LYS A 446 23.36 -14.15 -39.40
CA LYS A 446 22.63 -13.45 -40.47
C LYS A 446 21.16 -13.16 -40.13
N THR A 447 20.46 -14.03 -39.42
CA THR A 447 19.06 -13.77 -39.02
C THR A 447 18.95 -12.87 -37.78
N ARG A 448 20.04 -12.66 -37.04
CA ARG A 448 20.09 -11.75 -35.88
C ARG A 448 19.97 -10.27 -36.26
N GLN A 449 20.10 -9.92 -37.54
CA GLN A 449 20.12 -8.54 -38.03
C GLN A 449 18.75 -7.99 -38.47
N GLU A 450 17.73 -8.83 -38.73
CA GLU A 450 16.45 -8.35 -39.28
C GLU A 450 15.36 -8.04 -38.25
N VAL A 451 15.50 -8.48 -36.99
CA VAL A 451 14.61 -8.09 -35.89
C VAL A 451 15.47 -7.63 -34.73
N GLN A 452 15.43 -6.35 -34.38
CA GLN A 452 16.15 -5.86 -33.21
C GLN A 452 15.68 -6.64 -31.97
N PRO A 453 16.59 -7.19 -31.13
CA PRO A 453 16.22 -7.96 -29.94
C PRO A 453 15.29 -7.21 -28.96
N THR A 454 15.24 -5.89 -29.08
CA THR A 454 14.38 -4.98 -28.31
C THR A 454 12.89 -5.11 -28.62
N ASP A 455 12.49 -5.59 -29.80
CA ASP A 455 11.07 -5.68 -30.20
C ASP A 455 10.38 -7.01 -29.83
N LEU A 456 11.17 -8.03 -29.53
CA LEU A 456 10.65 -9.38 -29.20
C LEU A 456 10.17 -9.48 -27.75
N HIS A 457 10.60 -8.60 -26.84
CA HIS A 457 10.24 -8.60 -25.43
C HIS A 457 10.36 -10.00 -24.79
N ASP A 458 9.25 -10.59 -24.33
CA ASP A 458 9.18 -11.91 -23.70
C ASP A 458 9.28 -13.08 -24.70
N LEU A 459 9.30 -12.81 -26.01
CA LEU A 459 9.53 -13.77 -27.10
C LEU A 459 11.01 -13.93 -27.46
N THR A 460 11.91 -13.22 -26.77
CA THR A 460 13.35 -13.32 -27.01
C THR A 460 13.85 -14.75 -26.75
N PRO A 461 14.57 -15.38 -27.70
CA PRO A 461 15.19 -16.70 -27.47
C PRO A 461 16.04 -16.70 -26.20
N GLY A 462 15.93 -17.74 -25.37
CA GLY A 462 16.57 -17.81 -24.04
C GLY A 462 15.83 -17.12 -22.89
N PHE A 463 14.75 -16.37 -23.14
CA PHE A 463 13.94 -15.80 -22.04
C PHE A 463 13.16 -16.90 -21.32
N ARG A 464 13.25 -16.90 -19.97
CA ARG A 464 12.49 -17.79 -19.09
C ARG A 464 11.63 -16.98 -18.13
N TYR A 465 10.38 -17.41 -17.95
CA TYR A 465 9.48 -16.82 -16.98
C TYR A 465 9.87 -17.26 -15.56
N PHE A 466 9.72 -16.38 -14.59
CA PHE A 466 9.76 -16.77 -13.19
C PHE A 466 8.43 -17.47 -12.86
N THR A 467 8.50 -18.68 -12.32
CA THR A 467 7.33 -19.53 -12.02
C THR A 467 6.71 -19.23 -10.67
#